data_AF-A0A1B6I5A0-F1
#
_entry.id   AF-A0A1B6I5A0-F1
#
_cell.length_a   1.000
_cell.length_b   1.000
_cell.length_c   1.000
_cell.angle_alpha   90.00
_cell.angle_beta   90.00
_cell.angle_gamma   90.00
#
_symmetry.space_group_name_H-M   'P 1'
#
loop_
_entity.id
_entity.type
_entity.pdbx_description
1 polymer ?
#
loop_
_entity_poly.entity_id
_entity_poly.type
_entity_poly.pdbx_seq_one_letter_code
_entity_poly.pdbx_strand_id
1 'polypeptide(L)'
;MSLINGSNPGIIDGDPSPLGNFPWHAGIYHREPNNGGWEQFCGGSLIRPNVIVTAAYCVVKESKDRSIQLMDPKNIRVALGKYYRDWNRFEPTEIKREVIKVKVPSGYRGTSTNFEFD
;
A
#
# COMPACT_ATOMS: atom_id res chain seq x y z
N MET A 1 -11.17 31.61 -8.85
CA MET A 1 -11.86 31.66 -7.54
C MET A 1 -11.29 30.52 -6.72
N SER A 2 -10.28 30.84 -5.91
CA SER A 2 -9.48 29.89 -5.14
C SER A 2 -10.11 29.73 -3.76
N LEU A 3 -10.50 28.51 -3.39
CA LEU A 3 -10.80 28.13 -2.00
C LEU A 3 -10.53 26.64 -1.82
N ILE A 4 -9.32 26.28 -1.39
CA ILE A 4 -9.09 25.08 -0.57
C ILE A 4 -8.33 25.48 0.68
N ASN A 5 -9.09 25.80 1.74
CA ASN A 5 -8.58 25.84 3.10
C ASN A 5 -8.40 24.40 3.59
N GLY A 6 -7.17 23.99 3.89
CA GLY A 6 -6.95 22.91 4.87
C GLY A 6 -6.28 21.61 4.41
N SER A 7 -5.36 21.63 3.44
CA SER A 7 -4.41 20.53 3.29
C SER A 7 -3.04 21.09 2.97
N ASN A 8 -2.12 21.08 3.94
CA ASN A 8 -0.70 21.08 3.61
C ASN A 8 -0.48 19.82 2.77
N PRO A 9 -0.20 19.93 1.45
CA PRO A 9 0.14 18.76 0.69
C PRO A 9 1.35 18.13 1.38
N GLY A 10 1.32 16.81 1.63
CA GLY A 10 2.43 16.11 2.28
C GLY A 10 3.73 16.08 1.45
N ILE A 11 3.75 16.81 0.32
CA ILE A 11 4.78 16.89 -0.70
C ILE A 11 4.93 18.37 -1.07
N ILE A 12 6.15 18.91 -1.07
CA ILE A 12 6.42 20.28 -1.55
C ILE A 12 5.94 20.35 -3.01
N ASP A 13 5.09 21.32 -3.32
CA ASP A 13 4.45 21.50 -4.63
C ASP A 13 3.58 20.32 -5.12
N GLY A 14 3.13 19.45 -4.20
CA GLY A 14 2.14 18.43 -4.51
C GLY A 14 0.73 19.01 -4.68
N ASP A 15 0.01 18.56 -5.69
CA ASP A 15 -1.41 18.89 -5.91
C ASP A 15 -2.26 17.60 -5.81
N PRO A 16 -3.47 17.66 -5.23
CA PRO A 16 -4.41 16.55 -5.29
C PRO A 16 -4.65 16.04 -6.73
N SER A 17 -4.54 14.72 -6.92
CA SER A 17 -4.85 14.12 -8.22
C SER A 17 -6.33 14.32 -8.56
N PRO A 18 -6.70 14.60 -9.83
CA PRO A 18 -8.06 14.42 -10.28
C PRO A 18 -8.55 12.98 -10.06
N LEU A 19 -9.84 12.83 -9.77
CA LEU A 19 -10.48 11.53 -9.58
C LEU A 19 -10.36 10.68 -10.86
N GLY A 20 -9.91 9.44 -10.70
CA GLY A 20 -9.85 8.47 -11.79
C GLY A 20 -8.60 8.55 -12.69
N ASN A 21 -7.68 9.50 -12.48
CA ASN A 21 -6.46 9.59 -13.31
C ASN A 21 -5.49 8.42 -13.11
N PHE A 22 -5.53 7.76 -11.95
CA PHE A 22 -4.66 6.63 -11.62
C PHE A 22 -5.51 5.40 -11.25
N PRO A 23 -6.27 4.83 -12.20
CA PRO A 23 -7.19 3.72 -11.92
C PRO A 23 -6.47 2.43 -11.51
N TRP A 24 -5.18 2.29 -11.83
CA TRP A 24 -4.32 1.19 -11.38
C TRP A 24 -3.77 1.38 -9.97
N HIS A 25 -3.94 2.54 -9.33
CA HIS A 25 -3.42 2.78 -7.99
C HIS A 25 -4.09 1.84 -6.98
N ALA A 26 -3.28 1.14 -6.21
CA ALA A 26 -3.71 0.25 -5.15
C ALA A 26 -3.19 0.76 -3.81
N GLY A 27 -4.07 0.97 -2.85
CA GLY A 27 -3.70 1.14 -1.45
C GLY A 27 -3.46 -0.22 -0.81
N ILE A 28 -2.31 -0.38 -0.14
CA ILE A 28 -1.96 -1.59 0.59
C ILE A 28 -2.07 -1.31 2.08
N TYR A 29 -2.87 -2.12 2.75
CA TYR A 29 -3.28 -1.94 4.12
C TYR A 29 -2.77 -3.07 5.00
N HIS A 30 -2.29 -2.75 6.18
CA HIS A 30 -1.97 -3.74 7.21
C HIS A 30 -2.99 -3.66 8.33
N ARG A 31 -3.15 -4.78 9.03
CA ARG A 31 -3.97 -4.81 10.24
C ARG A 31 -3.25 -4.07 11.36
N GLU A 32 -3.95 -3.11 11.97
CA GLU A 32 -3.44 -2.36 13.12
C GLU A 32 -3.52 -3.25 14.39
N PRO A 33 -2.46 -3.36 15.19
CA PRO A 33 -2.46 -4.23 16.36
C PRO A 33 -3.44 -3.84 17.47
N ASN A 34 -3.74 -2.54 17.63
CA ASN A 34 -4.41 -2.03 18.83
C ASN A 34 -5.94 -2.00 18.69
N ASN A 35 -6.46 -1.58 17.53
CA ASN A 35 -7.90 -1.50 17.27
C ASN A 35 -8.41 -2.55 16.27
N GLY A 36 -7.51 -3.33 15.64
CA GLY A 36 -7.87 -4.34 14.63
C GLY A 36 -8.37 -3.76 13.30
N GLY A 37 -8.30 -2.44 13.14
CA GLY A 37 -8.60 -1.72 11.91
C GLY A 37 -7.53 -1.90 10.84
N TRP A 38 -7.71 -1.21 9.73
CA TRP A 38 -6.83 -1.30 8.56
C TRP A 38 -6.22 0.06 8.27
N GLU A 39 -4.90 0.14 8.27
CA GLU A 39 -4.15 1.35 8.00
C GLU A 39 -3.38 1.19 6.68
N GLN A 40 -3.48 2.19 5.80
CA GLN A 40 -2.69 2.20 4.58
C GLN A 40 -1.25 2.57 4.91
N PHE A 41 -0.32 1.68 4.60
CA PHE A 41 1.12 1.89 4.82
C PHE A 41 1.94 1.90 3.53
N CYS A 42 1.44 1.26 2.47
CA CYS A 42 2.11 1.21 1.17
C CYS A 42 1.13 1.50 0.02
N GLY A 43 1.71 1.74 -1.15
CA GLY A 43 1.00 1.79 -2.44
C GLY A 43 1.42 0.61 -3.32
N GLY A 44 0.66 0.37 -4.37
CA GLY A 44 0.97 -0.60 -5.40
C GLY A 44 0.28 -0.26 -6.73
N SER A 45 0.51 -1.08 -7.75
CA SER A 45 -0.11 -0.93 -9.06
C SER A 45 -0.76 -2.22 -9.55
N LEU A 46 -1.99 -2.13 -10.03
CA LEU A 46 -2.68 -3.22 -10.70
C LEU A 46 -2.06 -3.47 -12.07
N ILE A 47 -1.46 -4.65 -12.26
CA ILE A 47 -0.84 -5.04 -13.54
C ILE A 47 -1.64 -6.10 -14.30
N ARG A 48 -2.54 -6.80 -13.59
CA ARG A 48 -3.52 -7.76 -14.12
C ARG A 48 -4.76 -7.73 -13.21
N PRO A 49 -5.93 -8.25 -13.64
CA PRO A 49 -7.18 -8.17 -12.85
C PRO A 49 -7.10 -8.63 -11.39
N ASN A 50 -6.13 -9.49 -11.05
CA ASN A 50 -5.90 -10.04 -9.72
C ASN A 50 -4.42 -10.00 -9.28
N VAL A 51 -3.59 -9.17 -9.92
CA VAL A 51 -2.16 -9.06 -9.60
C VAL A 51 -1.79 -7.60 -9.39
N ILE A 52 -1.32 -7.31 -8.18
CA ILE A 52 -0.74 -6.03 -7.79
C ILE A 52 0.77 -6.19 -7.65
N VAL A 53 1.53 -5.24 -8.18
CA VAL A 53 2.96 -5.09 -7.91
C VAL A 53 3.18 -4.01 -6.86
N THR A 54 4.14 -4.23 -5.97
CA THR A 54 4.56 -3.34 -4.88
C THR A 54 6.03 -3.61 -4.58
N ALA A 55 6.67 -2.71 -3.82
CA ALA A 55 7.98 -2.94 -3.23
C ALA A 55 7.98 -4.17 -2.30
N ALA A 56 9.04 -4.99 -2.35
CA ALA A 56 9.25 -6.13 -1.47
C ALA A 56 9.26 -5.73 0.01
N TYR A 57 9.85 -4.59 0.35
CA TYR A 57 9.90 -4.04 1.71
C TYR A 57 8.50 -3.84 2.31
N CYS A 58 7.49 -3.57 1.48
CA CYS A 58 6.10 -3.45 1.95
C CYS A 58 5.50 -4.77 2.43
N VAL A 59 6.03 -5.92 2.03
CA VAL A 59 5.40 -7.23 2.29
C VAL A 59 6.30 -8.18 3.07
N VAL A 60 7.42 -7.68 3.57
CA VAL A 60 8.36 -8.40 4.41
C VAL A 60 8.62 -7.65 5.71
N LYS A 61 9.06 -8.38 6.74
CA LYS A 61 9.55 -7.83 8.00
C LYS A 61 11.01 -8.23 8.16
N GLU A 62 11.86 -7.25 8.39
CA GLU A 62 13.24 -7.49 8.77
C GLU A 62 13.35 -7.54 10.30
N SER A 63 13.86 -8.65 10.82
CA SER A 63 14.09 -8.84 12.24
C SER A 63 15.44 -8.27 12.68
N LYS A 64 15.67 -8.15 13.99
CA LYS A 64 16.94 -7.61 14.53
C LYS A 64 18.18 -8.39 14.10
N ASP A 65 18.02 -9.69 13.83
CA ASP A 65 19.06 -10.58 13.30
C ASP A 65 19.22 -10.48 11.78
N ARG A 66 18.56 -9.51 11.12
CA ARG A 66 18.50 -9.31 9.66
C ARG A 66 17.81 -10.46 8.90
N SER A 67 17.10 -11.34 9.59
CA SER A 67 16.25 -12.33 8.92
C SER A 67 15.04 -11.63 8.29
N ILE A 68 14.75 -12.01 7.04
CA ILE A 68 13.60 -11.52 6.30
C ILE A 68 12.46 -12.52 6.45
N GLN A 69 11.32 -12.05 6.94
CA GLN A 69 10.12 -12.85 7.11
C GLN A 69 9.01 -12.29 6.24
N LEU A 70 8.38 -13.15 5.45
CA LEU A 70 7.22 -12.75 4.64
C LEU A 70 6.03 -12.44 5.56
N MET A 71 5.33 -11.35 5.32
CA MET A 71 4.09 -11.07 6.04
C MET A 71 3.01 -12.11 5.69
N ASP A 72 2.23 -12.53 6.68
CA ASP A 72 1.07 -13.39 6.46
C ASP A 72 0.04 -12.64 5.58
N PRO A 73 -0.39 -13.18 4.43
CA PRO A 73 -1.41 -12.57 3.58
C PRO A 73 -2.71 -12.18 4.32
N LYS A 74 -3.05 -12.88 5.41
CA LYS A 74 -4.22 -12.55 6.24
C LYS A 74 -4.15 -11.19 6.90
N ASN A 75 -2.93 -10.68 7.15
CA ASN A 75 -2.68 -9.38 7.74
C ASN A 75 -2.54 -8.25 6.70
N ILE A 76 -2.82 -8.54 5.42
CA ILE A 76 -2.77 -7.58 4.33
C ILE A 76 -4.15 -7.47 3.68
N ARG A 77 -4.55 -6.24 3.34
CA ARG A 77 -5.68 -5.95 2.47
C ARG A 77 -5.25 -5.00 1.36
N VAL A 78 -5.93 -5.07 0.24
CA VAL A 78 -5.73 -4.13 -0.86
C VAL A 78 -7.04 -3.45 -1.20
N ALA A 79 -7.01 -2.14 -1.43
CA ALA A 79 -8.13 -1.40 -1.96
C ALA A 79 -7.72 -0.67 -3.24
N LEU A 80 -8.57 -0.72 -4.27
CA LEU A 80 -8.45 0.07 -5.50
C LEU A 80 -9.63 1.02 -5.62
N GLY A 81 -9.47 2.06 -6.45
CA GLY A 81 -10.54 3.04 -6.69
C GLY A 81 -10.90 3.90 -5.48
N LYS A 82 -10.05 3.92 -4.45
CA LYS A 82 -10.14 4.84 -3.31
C LYS A 82 -9.38 6.12 -3.62
N TYR A 83 -10.00 7.26 -3.31
CA TYR A 83 -9.34 8.56 -3.36
C TYR A 83 -8.73 8.93 -2.00
N TYR A 84 -9.39 8.54 -0.91
CA TYR A 84 -8.90 8.79 0.45
C TYR A 84 -8.27 7.54 1.06
N ARG A 85 -7.18 7.74 1.82
CA ARG A 85 -6.43 6.65 2.47
C ARG A 85 -7.25 5.89 3.51
N ASP A 86 -8.19 6.57 4.18
CA ASP A 86 -9.02 6.02 5.25
C ASP A 86 -9.80 4.77 4.77
N TRP A 87 -9.56 3.64 5.43
CA TRP A 87 -10.21 2.38 5.13
C TRP A 87 -11.73 2.42 5.32
N ASN A 88 -12.21 3.12 6.34
CA ASN A 88 -13.62 3.13 6.74
C ASN A 88 -14.45 4.14 5.93
N ARG A 89 -13.80 5.07 5.23
CA ARG A 89 -14.47 6.00 4.34
C ARG A 89 -15.02 5.27 3.12
N PHE A 90 -16.34 5.12 3.06
CA PHE A 90 -17.02 4.55 1.90
C PHE A 90 -16.84 5.44 0.67
N GLU A 91 -16.52 4.81 -0.47
CA GLU A 91 -16.46 5.45 -1.78
C GLU A 91 -17.11 4.51 -2.80
N PRO A 92 -17.99 5.00 -3.69
CA PRO A 92 -18.76 4.14 -4.60
C PRO A 92 -17.89 3.38 -5.61
N THR A 93 -16.67 3.85 -5.85
CA THR A 93 -15.69 3.26 -6.78
C THR A 93 -14.74 2.29 -6.09
N GLU A 94 -14.85 2.09 -4.78
CA GLU A 94 -13.87 1.30 -4.04
C GLU A 94 -14.05 -0.21 -4.28
N ILE A 95 -12.92 -0.90 -4.47
CA ILE A 95 -12.87 -2.35 -4.52
C ILE A 95 -11.85 -2.81 -3.50
N LYS A 96 -12.34 -3.41 -2.41
CA LYS A 96 -11.53 -4.01 -1.35
C LYS A 96 -11.38 -5.51 -1.59
N ARG A 97 -10.16 -6.03 -1.41
CA ARG A 97 -9.81 -7.44 -1.63
C ARG A 97 -8.88 -7.99 -0.55
N GLU A 98 -9.06 -9.27 -0.28
CA GLU A 98 -8.13 -10.05 0.53
C GLU A 98 -6.92 -10.49 -0.31
N VAL A 99 -5.77 -10.63 0.33
CA VAL A 99 -4.57 -11.15 -0.32
C VAL A 99 -4.50 -12.65 -0.09
N ILE A 100 -4.44 -13.42 -1.19
CA ILE A 100 -4.33 -14.89 -1.14
C ILE A 100 -2.88 -15.36 -1.07
N LYS A 101 -1.96 -14.60 -1.66
CA LYS A 101 -0.56 -14.98 -1.82
C LYS A 101 0.31 -13.75 -2.02
N VAL A 102 1.45 -13.75 -1.35
CA VAL A 102 2.54 -12.81 -1.58
C VAL A 102 3.71 -13.58 -2.19
N LYS A 103 4.39 -12.95 -3.16
CA LYS A 103 5.64 -13.46 -3.74
C LYS A 103 6.66 -12.32 -3.72
N VAL A 104 7.88 -12.64 -3.31
CA VAL A 104 9.02 -11.71 -3.27
C VAL A 104 10.17 -12.34 -4.05
N PRO A 105 10.99 -11.57 -4.77
CA PRO A 105 12.18 -12.09 -5.42
C PRO A 105 13.09 -12.82 -4.43
N SER A 106 13.62 -13.98 -4.81
CA SER A 106 14.48 -14.79 -3.93
C SER A 106 15.80 -14.13 -3.55
N GLY A 107 16.20 -13.08 -4.29
CA GLY A 107 17.40 -12.28 -4.04
C GLY A 107 17.20 -11.15 -3.02
N TYR A 108 15.97 -10.83 -2.63
CA TYR A 108 15.71 -9.72 -1.72
C TYR A 108 16.22 -10.03 -0.31
N ARG A 109 17.09 -9.16 0.23
CA ARG A 109 17.71 -9.30 1.57
C ARG A 109 17.62 -8.05 2.45
N GLY A 110 16.70 -7.13 2.13
CA GLY A 110 16.45 -5.92 2.91
C GLY A 110 17.70 -5.05 3.07
N THR A 111 17.94 -4.54 4.29
CA THR A 111 19.04 -3.60 4.54
C THR A 111 20.43 -4.19 4.24
N SER A 112 20.59 -5.51 4.34
CA SER A 112 21.89 -6.17 4.13
C SER A 112 22.44 -6.04 2.71
N THR A 113 21.56 -5.82 1.72
CA THR A 113 21.91 -5.57 0.32
C THR A 113 21.44 -4.18 -0.15
N ASN A 114 21.23 -3.25 0.79
CA ASN A 114 20.69 -1.92 0.49
C ASN A 114 19.41 -1.97 -0.38
N PHE A 115 18.49 -2.86 -0.04
CA PHE A 115 17.21 -3.06 -0.73
C PHE A 115 17.34 -3.49 -2.20
N GLU A 116 18.42 -4.19 -2.55
CA GLU A 116 18.49 -4.86 -3.85
C GLU A 116 17.30 -5.81 -4.05
N PHE A 117 16.68 -5.75 -5.23
CA PHE A 117 15.46 -6.48 -5.61
C PHE A 117 14.17 -6.06 -4.87
N ASP A 118 14.09 -4.81 -4.41
CA ASP A 118 12.84 -4.23 -3.89
C ASP A 118 11.76 -4.06 -4.97
#